data_AF-A0A672IZM6-F1
#
_entry.id   AF-A0A672IZM6-F1
#
_cell.length_a   1.000
_cell.length_b   1.000
_cell.length_c   1.000
_cell.angle_alpha   90.00
_cell.angle_beta   90.00
_cell.angle_gamma   90.00
#
_symmetry.space_group_name_H-M   'P 1'
#
loop_
_entity.id
_entity.type
_entity.pdbx_description
1 polymer ?
#
loop_
_entity_poly.entity_id
_entity_poly.type
_entity_poly.pdbx_seq_one_letter_code
_entity_poly.pdbx_strand_id
1 'polypeptide(L)'
;LPTLYTYPENWRAFKAQIAAQYSGARLKVASSPPAFTFGQTNRTPGFISNFPLGKVPAFQGDDGFCLFESNAIAHYLSNDALRGATPQAASQVLQWVSFADSEIIPPASAWVFPTLGIMQFNKQATEQAKEDVKRVLTVLNQHLNTRTFLVGERVSLADISVVCSMLWLYKQVLEPSFRQPYTNVNRWFVTCVNQPQFKAVLGEVKLCEKMAQFDAKKFAEMQPKKEAPPKKEKAGKESAKPQEKKEKEKKKEEKKPAPEEDMDDCDAALAAEPKSKDPFAHLPKSPFVMDEFKRKYSNEDTLKVALPHFWEHFDREGYSIWFSQYKFPEELTLTFKSCNLITGMFQRLDKLRKNAFASVILFGTNNDSVISGIWVFRGQELAFPLSPDWQIDYESYDWRKLDPDSEECKTMVKEYFAWEGDFKHVGKAFNQGKIFK
;
A
#
# COMPACT_ATOMS: atom_id res chain seq x y z
N LEU A 1 -7.64 -30.71 -21.84
CA LEU A 1 -6.95 -30.65 -20.54
C LEU A 1 -7.45 -29.42 -19.81
N PRO A 2 -7.94 -29.58 -18.56
CA PRO A 2 -8.41 -28.47 -17.76
C PRO A 2 -7.33 -27.39 -17.67
N THR A 3 -7.71 -26.13 -17.78
CA THR A 3 -6.78 -25.00 -17.84
C THR A 3 -6.89 -24.13 -16.60
N LEU A 4 -5.75 -23.86 -15.96
CA LEU A 4 -5.59 -22.88 -14.90
C LEU A 4 -4.90 -21.63 -15.46
N TYR A 5 -5.62 -20.52 -15.57
CA TYR A 5 -5.10 -19.24 -15.99
C TYR A 5 -4.51 -18.48 -14.80
N THR A 6 -3.27 -18.01 -14.91
CA THR A 6 -2.59 -17.24 -13.85
C THR A 6 -1.41 -16.46 -14.41
N TYR A 7 -0.85 -15.49 -13.67
CA TYR A 7 0.52 -15.03 -13.93
C TYR A 7 1.57 -15.96 -13.27
N PRO A 8 2.84 -15.95 -13.70
CA PRO A 8 3.92 -16.75 -13.09
C PRO A 8 4.14 -16.41 -11.61
N GLU A 9 4.66 -17.36 -10.82
CA GLU A 9 4.96 -17.15 -9.39
C GLU A 9 3.78 -16.70 -8.52
N ASN A 10 2.55 -16.97 -8.95
CA ASN A 10 1.35 -16.66 -8.18
C ASN A 10 1.12 -17.71 -7.08
N TRP A 11 1.43 -17.35 -5.84
CA TRP A 11 1.22 -18.21 -4.67
C TRP A 11 -0.23 -18.66 -4.49
N ARG A 12 -1.22 -17.92 -5.00
CA ARG A 12 -2.62 -18.34 -5.00
C ARG A 12 -2.88 -19.52 -5.94
N ALA A 13 -2.20 -19.53 -7.10
CA ALA A 13 -2.28 -20.62 -8.08
C ALA A 13 -1.49 -21.85 -7.65
N PHE A 14 -0.41 -21.68 -6.87
CA PHE A 14 0.35 -22.81 -6.32
C PHE A 14 -0.51 -23.73 -5.46
N LYS A 15 -1.50 -23.20 -4.71
CA LYS A 15 -2.45 -24.02 -3.95
C LYS A 15 -3.13 -25.09 -4.82
N ALA A 16 -3.67 -24.66 -5.96
CA ALA A 16 -4.35 -25.52 -6.92
C ALA A 16 -3.38 -26.51 -7.60
N GLN A 17 -2.19 -26.04 -7.97
CA GLN A 17 -1.17 -26.89 -8.62
C GLN A 17 -0.66 -27.98 -7.67
N ILE A 18 -0.37 -27.65 -6.41
CA ILE A 18 0.08 -28.62 -5.40
C ILE A 18 -1.05 -29.61 -5.06
N ALA A 19 -2.28 -29.14 -4.92
CA ALA A 19 -3.44 -30.01 -4.74
C ALA A 19 -3.57 -31.03 -5.88
N ALA A 20 -3.38 -30.58 -7.13
CA ALA A 20 -3.40 -31.44 -8.31
C ALA A 20 -2.27 -32.50 -8.31
N GLN A 21 -1.08 -32.18 -7.77
CA GLN A 21 0.01 -33.15 -7.61
C GLN A 21 -0.37 -34.29 -6.64
N TYR A 22 -1.11 -33.99 -5.57
CA TYR A 22 -1.56 -35.01 -4.61
C TYR A 22 -2.76 -35.81 -5.09
N SER A 23 -3.67 -35.19 -5.84
CA SER A 23 -4.88 -35.85 -6.34
C SER A 23 -4.65 -36.62 -7.64
N GLY A 24 -3.60 -36.30 -8.38
CA GLY A 24 -3.37 -36.80 -9.74
C GLY A 24 -4.18 -36.08 -10.81
N ALA A 25 -4.83 -34.96 -10.47
CA ALA A 25 -5.59 -34.17 -11.44
C ALA A 25 -4.67 -33.60 -12.52
N ARG A 26 -5.03 -33.81 -13.79
CA ARG A 26 -4.28 -33.23 -14.91
C ARG A 26 -4.65 -31.76 -15.07
N LEU A 27 -3.66 -30.89 -15.08
CA LEU A 27 -3.85 -29.45 -15.13
C LEU A 27 -2.86 -28.81 -16.09
N LYS A 28 -3.36 -28.05 -17.08
CA LYS A 28 -2.56 -27.17 -17.93
C LYS A 28 -2.50 -25.80 -17.27
N VAL A 29 -1.30 -25.28 -17.01
CA VAL A 29 -1.13 -23.92 -16.49
C VAL A 29 -0.88 -22.97 -17.65
N ALA A 30 -1.81 -22.02 -17.86
CA ALA A 30 -1.68 -20.95 -18.84
C ALA A 30 -1.17 -19.69 -18.13
N SER A 31 0.14 -19.43 -18.21
CA SER A 31 0.79 -18.33 -17.51
C SER A 31 1.70 -17.43 -18.34
N SER A 32 1.83 -17.71 -19.63
CA SER A 32 2.65 -16.95 -20.56
C SER A 32 1.96 -16.77 -21.92
N PRO A 33 2.35 -15.74 -22.69
CA PRO A 33 1.86 -15.55 -24.05
C PRO A 33 2.20 -16.75 -24.96
N PRO A 34 1.34 -17.09 -25.96
CA PRO A 34 0.07 -16.43 -26.28
C PRO A 34 -1.10 -16.92 -25.41
N ALA A 35 -0.90 -17.94 -24.58
CA ALA A 35 -1.97 -18.60 -23.84
C ALA A 35 -2.61 -17.68 -22.77
N PHE A 36 -1.79 -16.85 -22.11
CA PHE A 36 -2.27 -15.88 -21.13
C PHE A 36 -1.31 -14.70 -20.98
N THR A 37 -1.83 -13.48 -21.08
CA THR A 37 -1.11 -12.23 -20.79
C THR A 37 -1.84 -11.47 -19.69
N PHE A 38 -1.24 -11.37 -18.51
CA PHE A 38 -1.85 -10.68 -17.37
C PHE A 38 -2.05 -9.20 -17.65
N GLY A 39 -3.22 -8.67 -17.27
CA GLY A 39 -3.65 -7.31 -17.59
C GLY A 39 -4.29 -7.15 -18.97
N GLN A 40 -4.18 -8.15 -19.85
CA GLN A 40 -4.80 -8.15 -21.18
C GLN A 40 -5.85 -9.26 -21.31
N THR A 41 -5.43 -10.53 -21.27
CA THR A 41 -6.31 -11.69 -21.46
C THR A 41 -7.45 -11.69 -20.45
N ASN A 42 -7.15 -11.44 -19.17
CA ASN A 42 -8.13 -11.42 -18.09
C ASN A 42 -9.05 -10.19 -18.09
N ARG A 43 -8.87 -9.25 -19.03
CA ARG A 43 -9.76 -8.11 -19.25
C ARG A 43 -10.61 -8.24 -20.52
N THR A 44 -10.41 -9.29 -21.31
CA THR A 44 -11.20 -9.51 -22.53
C THR A 44 -12.66 -9.88 -22.18
N PRO A 45 -13.64 -9.50 -23.01
CA PRO A 45 -15.05 -9.85 -22.76
C PRO A 45 -15.27 -11.36 -22.63
N GLY A 46 -14.59 -12.17 -23.45
CA GLY A 46 -14.68 -13.63 -23.39
C GLY A 46 -14.17 -14.21 -22.06
N PHE A 47 -13.10 -13.65 -21.50
CA PHE A 47 -12.61 -14.07 -20.19
C PHE A 47 -13.53 -13.61 -19.06
N ILE A 48 -13.98 -12.34 -19.09
CA ILE A 48 -14.86 -11.78 -18.06
C ILE A 48 -16.23 -12.49 -18.03
N SER A 49 -16.74 -12.94 -19.18
CA SER A 49 -17.97 -13.73 -19.25
C SER A 49 -17.90 -15.01 -18.40
N ASN A 50 -16.73 -15.66 -18.35
CA ASN A 50 -16.51 -16.87 -17.56
C ASN A 50 -16.03 -16.55 -16.14
N PHE A 51 -15.33 -15.43 -15.97
CA PHE A 51 -14.68 -15.00 -14.72
C PHE A 51 -14.99 -13.52 -14.44
N PRO A 52 -16.13 -13.19 -13.82
CA PRO A 52 -16.69 -11.84 -13.79
C PRO A 52 -15.78 -10.76 -13.20
N LEU A 53 -14.90 -11.11 -12.26
CA LEU A 53 -13.98 -10.17 -11.63
C LEU A 53 -12.68 -9.95 -12.43
N GLY A 54 -12.46 -10.69 -13.53
CA GLY A 54 -11.22 -10.63 -14.30
C GLY A 54 -9.96 -10.95 -13.48
N LYS A 55 -10.11 -11.69 -12.37
CA LYS A 55 -9.02 -12.07 -11.46
C LYS A 55 -8.45 -13.44 -11.83
N VAL A 56 -7.24 -13.71 -11.33
CA VAL A 56 -6.59 -15.02 -11.42
C VAL A 56 -6.04 -15.44 -10.05
N PRO A 57 -5.97 -16.75 -9.73
CA PRO A 57 -6.20 -17.90 -10.61
C PRO A 57 -7.67 -18.08 -11.04
N ALA A 58 -7.86 -18.56 -12.27
CA ALA A 58 -9.16 -18.91 -12.85
C ALA A 58 -9.07 -20.28 -13.53
N PHE A 59 -10.06 -21.14 -13.32
CA PHE A 59 -10.07 -22.52 -13.79
C PHE A 59 -11.17 -22.74 -14.82
N GLN A 60 -10.86 -23.48 -15.88
CA GLN A 60 -11.81 -23.95 -16.88
C GLN A 60 -11.60 -25.45 -17.11
N GLY A 61 -12.64 -26.24 -16.85
CA GLY A 61 -12.70 -27.67 -17.14
C GLY A 61 -12.86 -27.95 -18.64
N ASP A 62 -12.58 -29.20 -19.02
CA ASP A 62 -12.73 -29.67 -20.41
C ASP A 62 -14.21 -29.74 -20.84
N ASP A 63 -15.11 -29.81 -19.87
CA ASP A 63 -16.58 -29.79 -20.00
C ASP A 63 -17.16 -28.37 -20.04
N GLY A 64 -16.31 -27.33 -19.99
CA GLY A 64 -16.73 -25.94 -19.94
C GLY A 64 -17.06 -25.43 -18.53
N PHE A 65 -16.92 -26.24 -17.48
CA PHE A 65 -17.11 -25.77 -16.11
C PHE A 65 -16.07 -24.69 -15.74
N CYS A 66 -16.55 -23.52 -15.33
CA CYS A 66 -15.68 -22.40 -14.93
C CYS A 66 -15.74 -22.18 -13.42
N LEU A 67 -14.57 -21.98 -12.81
CA LEU A 67 -14.44 -21.72 -11.38
C LEU A 67 -13.40 -20.63 -11.12
N PHE A 68 -13.78 -19.63 -10.32
CA PHE A 68 -12.88 -18.61 -9.79
C PHE A 68 -12.77 -18.75 -8.26
N GLU A 69 -11.89 -17.96 -7.64
CA GLU A 69 -11.42 -18.09 -6.25
C GLU A 69 -10.43 -19.24 -6.01
N SER A 70 -9.24 -18.87 -5.53
CA SER A 70 -8.11 -19.80 -5.39
C SER A 70 -8.38 -20.98 -4.44
N ASN A 71 -9.13 -20.78 -3.35
CA ASN A 71 -9.49 -21.84 -2.42
C ASN A 71 -10.49 -22.82 -3.05
N ALA A 72 -11.48 -22.31 -3.78
CA ALA A 72 -12.47 -23.13 -4.46
C ALA A 72 -11.81 -24.01 -5.53
N ILE A 73 -10.90 -23.44 -6.33
CA ILE A 73 -10.14 -24.18 -7.33
C ILE A 73 -9.26 -25.27 -6.67
N ALA A 74 -8.54 -24.93 -5.60
CA ALA A 74 -7.73 -25.91 -4.88
C ALA A 74 -8.57 -27.03 -4.26
N HIS A 75 -9.74 -26.70 -3.70
CA HIS A 75 -10.71 -27.68 -3.20
C HIS A 75 -11.24 -28.59 -4.29
N TYR A 76 -11.63 -28.02 -5.44
CA TYR A 76 -12.14 -28.77 -6.59
C TYR A 76 -11.10 -29.77 -7.10
N LEU A 77 -9.83 -29.36 -7.22
CA LEU A 77 -8.73 -30.21 -7.69
C LEU A 77 -8.18 -31.17 -6.61
N SER A 78 -8.66 -31.10 -5.37
CA SER A 78 -8.22 -31.97 -4.28
C SER A 78 -8.95 -33.31 -4.26
N ASN A 79 -8.34 -34.33 -3.64
CA ASN A 79 -9.01 -35.57 -3.27
C ASN A 79 -9.57 -35.48 -1.83
N ASP A 80 -10.30 -36.50 -1.39
CA ASP A 80 -10.95 -36.48 -0.06
C ASP A 80 -9.95 -36.43 1.09
N ALA A 81 -8.75 -36.99 0.91
CA ALA A 81 -7.69 -36.91 1.91
C ALA A 81 -7.22 -35.46 2.14
N LEU A 82 -7.11 -34.67 1.07
CA LEU A 82 -6.75 -33.25 1.15
C LEU A 82 -7.88 -32.38 1.70
N ARG A 83 -9.14 -32.73 1.39
CA ARG A 83 -10.33 -32.01 1.86
C ARG A 83 -10.68 -32.32 3.31
N GLY A 84 -10.25 -33.47 3.82
CA GLY A 84 -10.62 -34.00 5.14
C GLY A 84 -11.73 -35.04 4.99
N ALA A 85 -11.43 -36.31 5.33
CA ALA A 85 -12.33 -37.44 5.11
C ALA A 85 -13.49 -37.54 6.13
N THR A 86 -13.45 -36.74 7.21
CA THR A 86 -14.52 -36.65 8.22
C THR A 86 -15.02 -35.22 8.34
N PRO A 87 -16.26 -34.99 8.80
CA PRO A 87 -16.76 -33.63 9.04
C PRO A 87 -15.85 -32.80 9.94
N GLN A 88 -15.25 -33.41 10.96
CA GLN A 88 -14.31 -32.76 11.86
C GLN A 88 -13.01 -32.36 11.14
N ALA A 89 -12.42 -33.27 10.37
CA ALA A 89 -11.21 -32.97 9.61
C ALA A 89 -11.46 -31.92 8.53
N ALA A 90 -12.57 -32.01 7.80
CA ALA A 90 -12.96 -31.04 6.79
C ALA A 90 -13.18 -29.64 7.39
N SER A 91 -13.79 -29.56 8.56
CA SER A 91 -13.98 -28.29 9.28
C SER A 91 -12.64 -27.69 9.73
N GLN A 92 -11.70 -28.52 10.21
CA GLN A 92 -10.35 -28.07 10.57
C GLN A 92 -9.55 -27.61 9.33
N VAL A 93 -9.71 -28.28 8.19
CA VAL A 93 -9.13 -27.83 6.92
C VAL A 93 -9.67 -26.44 6.56
N LEU A 94 -11.00 -26.26 6.60
CA LEU A 94 -11.62 -24.97 6.33
C LEU A 94 -11.17 -23.87 7.31
N GLN A 95 -11.00 -24.21 8.59
CA GLN A 95 -10.49 -23.29 9.61
C GLN A 95 -9.12 -22.74 9.23
N TRP A 96 -8.17 -23.60 8.85
CA TRP A 96 -6.82 -23.18 8.49
C TRP A 96 -6.75 -22.45 7.15
N VAL A 97 -7.59 -22.83 6.18
CA VAL A 97 -7.74 -22.10 4.92
C VAL A 97 -8.25 -20.68 5.19
N SER A 98 -9.26 -20.53 6.05
CA SER A 98 -9.82 -19.22 6.43
C SER A 98 -8.82 -18.39 7.25
N PHE A 99 -8.11 -19.02 8.19
CA PHE A 99 -7.03 -18.40 8.97
C PHE A 99 -5.91 -17.86 8.07
N ALA A 100 -5.55 -18.58 7.01
CA ALA A 100 -4.57 -18.10 6.04
C ALA A 100 -5.04 -16.80 5.36
N ASP A 101 -6.31 -16.74 4.94
CA ASP A 101 -6.89 -15.58 4.28
C ASP A 101 -7.08 -14.37 5.20
N SER A 102 -7.50 -14.59 6.45
CA SER A 102 -7.80 -13.49 7.39
C SER A 102 -6.57 -13.01 8.18
N GLU A 103 -5.74 -13.94 8.65
CA GLU A 103 -4.68 -13.63 9.62
C GLU A 103 -3.28 -13.57 8.98
N ILE A 104 -3.03 -14.31 7.90
CA ILE A 104 -1.68 -14.40 7.31
C ILE A 104 -1.53 -13.44 6.13
N ILE A 105 -2.45 -13.51 5.16
CA ILE A 105 -2.31 -12.82 3.88
C ILE A 105 -2.26 -11.29 4.03
N PRO A 106 -3.09 -10.63 4.87
CA PRO A 106 -3.03 -9.18 5.02
C PRO A 106 -1.67 -8.69 5.56
N PRO A 107 -1.15 -9.17 6.71
CA PRO A 107 0.15 -8.70 7.19
C PRO A 107 1.32 -9.21 6.33
N ALA A 108 1.23 -10.41 5.74
CA ALA A 108 2.24 -10.87 4.78
C ALA A 108 2.36 -9.94 3.57
N SER A 109 1.22 -9.48 3.04
CA SER A 109 1.20 -8.55 1.90
C SER A 109 1.76 -7.18 2.30
N ALA A 110 1.34 -6.64 3.45
CA ALA A 110 1.80 -5.34 3.95
C ALA A 110 3.33 -5.31 4.19
N TRP A 111 3.91 -6.42 4.64
CA TRP A 111 5.35 -6.50 4.87
C TRP A 111 6.14 -6.84 3.59
N VAL A 112 5.68 -7.78 2.76
CA VAL A 112 6.48 -8.29 1.64
C VAL A 112 6.33 -7.47 0.37
N PHE A 113 5.15 -6.93 0.05
CA PHE A 113 4.93 -6.22 -1.21
C PHE A 113 5.85 -5.00 -1.42
N PRO A 114 6.22 -4.22 -0.38
CA PRO A 114 7.25 -3.21 -0.50
C PRO A 114 8.61 -3.77 -0.93
N THR A 115 9.03 -4.93 -0.41
CA THR A 115 10.31 -5.56 -0.78
C THR A 115 10.35 -6.05 -2.24
N LEU A 116 9.18 -6.23 -2.85
CA LEU A 116 9.02 -6.64 -4.24
C LEU A 116 8.74 -5.46 -5.19
N GLY A 117 8.69 -4.22 -4.67
CA GLY A 117 8.34 -3.04 -5.47
C GLY A 117 6.87 -3.03 -5.93
N ILE A 118 5.98 -3.79 -5.29
CA ILE A 118 4.55 -3.82 -5.64
C ILE A 118 3.80 -2.69 -4.95
N MET A 119 4.21 -2.34 -3.72
CA MET A 119 3.63 -1.28 -2.91
C MET A 119 4.71 -0.34 -2.40
N GLN A 120 4.35 0.91 -2.14
CA GLN A 120 5.24 1.85 -1.46
C GLN A 120 5.45 1.41 -0.02
N PHE A 121 6.67 1.60 0.50
CA PHE A 121 6.97 1.30 1.89
C PHE A 121 6.25 2.26 2.85
N ASN A 122 5.59 1.70 3.85
CA ASN A 122 5.04 2.44 4.99
C ASN A 122 5.58 1.81 6.28
N LYS A 123 6.34 2.59 7.06
CA LYS A 123 7.00 2.11 8.27
C LYS A 123 6.00 1.59 9.31
N GLN A 124 4.96 2.35 9.62
CA GLN A 124 3.97 1.98 10.64
C GLN A 124 3.21 0.70 10.25
N ALA A 125 2.77 0.61 9.00
CA ALA A 125 2.09 -0.57 8.48
C ALA A 125 3.01 -1.79 8.48
N THR A 126 4.30 -1.60 8.14
CA THR A 126 5.29 -2.69 8.16
C THR A 126 5.58 -3.19 9.57
N GLU A 127 5.77 -2.29 10.54
CA GLU A 127 5.99 -2.69 11.93
C GLU A 127 4.77 -3.38 12.53
N GLN A 128 3.55 -2.88 12.25
CA GLN A 128 2.33 -3.58 12.65
C GLN A 128 2.23 -4.98 12.02
N ALA A 129 2.53 -5.08 10.72
CA ALA A 129 2.53 -6.35 10.01
C ALA A 129 3.55 -7.35 10.60
N LYS A 130 4.73 -6.88 11.04
CA LYS A 130 5.70 -7.74 11.75
C LYS A 130 5.12 -8.30 13.05
N GLU A 131 4.46 -7.47 13.86
CA GLU A 131 3.82 -7.91 15.10
C GLU A 131 2.68 -8.90 14.84
N ASP A 132 1.87 -8.65 13.80
CA ASP A 132 0.79 -9.54 13.39
C ASP A 132 1.34 -10.89 12.91
N VAL A 133 2.42 -10.89 12.12
CA VAL A 133 3.11 -12.12 11.71
C VAL A 133 3.70 -12.87 12.91
N LYS A 134 4.27 -12.18 13.90
CA LYS A 134 4.73 -12.82 15.15
C LYS A 134 3.59 -13.52 15.90
N ARG A 135 2.40 -12.93 15.93
CA ARG A 135 1.21 -13.57 16.54
C ARG A 135 0.80 -14.83 15.77
N VAL A 136 0.73 -14.75 14.44
CA VAL A 136 0.46 -15.91 13.57
C VAL A 136 1.47 -17.03 13.79
N LEU A 137 2.77 -16.70 13.78
CA LEU A 137 3.84 -17.67 14.00
C LEU A 137 3.74 -18.31 15.38
N THR A 138 3.37 -17.56 16.41
CA THR A 138 3.13 -18.08 17.76
C THR A 138 2.01 -19.13 17.77
N VAL A 139 0.86 -18.82 17.16
CA VAL A 139 -0.30 -19.73 17.08
C VAL A 139 0.07 -21.02 16.36
N LEU A 140 0.71 -20.90 15.19
CA LEU A 140 1.15 -22.07 14.41
C LEU A 140 2.19 -22.89 15.18
N ASN A 141 3.16 -22.25 15.81
CA ASN A 141 4.24 -22.90 16.55
C ASN A 141 3.71 -23.71 17.75
N GLN A 142 2.68 -23.20 18.43
CA GLN A 142 1.99 -23.90 19.51
C GLN A 142 1.18 -25.08 18.98
N HIS A 143 0.40 -24.88 17.91
CA HIS A 143 -0.42 -25.94 17.30
C HIS A 143 0.44 -27.10 16.79
N LEU A 144 1.61 -26.79 16.22
CA LEU A 144 2.56 -27.74 15.63
C LEU A 144 3.54 -28.36 16.63
N ASN A 145 3.40 -28.08 17.93
CA ASN A 145 4.30 -28.61 18.96
C ASN A 145 4.29 -30.15 19.02
N THR A 146 3.11 -30.75 18.86
CA THR A 146 2.91 -32.21 18.91
C THR A 146 2.33 -32.78 17.62
N ARG A 147 2.39 -32.03 16.52
CA ARG A 147 1.80 -32.40 15.24
C ARG A 147 2.84 -32.36 14.12
N THR A 148 2.68 -33.24 13.14
CA THR A 148 3.50 -33.23 11.93
C THR A 148 2.94 -32.27 10.89
N PHE A 149 1.62 -32.26 10.74
CA PHE A 149 0.84 -31.44 9.80
C PHE A 149 -0.32 -30.76 10.53
N LEU A 150 -0.94 -29.76 9.91
CA LEU A 150 -1.98 -28.98 10.56
C LEU A 150 -3.23 -29.79 10.90
N VAL A 151 -3.57 -30.80 10.07
CA VAL A 151 -4.77 -31.63 10.23
C VAL A 151 -4.46 -33.11 9.95
N GLY A 152 -4.85 -34.00 10.87
CA GLY A 152 -4.92 -35.45 10.61
C GLY A 152 -3.59 -36.16 10.32
N GLU A 153 -2.45 -35.62 10.78
CA GLU A 153 -1.10 -36.20 10.60
C GLU A 153 -0.71 -36.52 9.15
N ARG A 154 -1.28 -35.79 8.19
CA ARG A 154 -0.91 -35.85 6.77
C ARG A 154 -1.11 -34.49 6.11
N VAL A 155 -0.47 -34.26 4.96
CA VAL A 155 -0.72 -33.05 4.17
C VAL A 155 -2.20 -32.96 3.80
N SER A 156 -2.77 -31.79 4.05
CA SER A 156 -4.12 -31.41 3.66
C SER A 156 -4.13 -30.04 2.97
N LEU A 157 -5.30 -29.58 2.52
CA LEU A 157 -5.45 -28.21 2.03
C LEU A 157 -5.12 -27.15 3.09
N ALA A 158 -5.18 -27.49 4.38
CA ALA A 158 -4.71 -26.61 5.44
C ALA A 158 -3.22 -26.31 5.24
N ASP A 159 -2.39 -27.36 5.11
CA ASP A 159 -0.95 -27.20 4.96
C ASP A 159 -0.60 -26.46 3.68
N ILE A 160 -1.20 -26.87 2.56
CA ILE A 160 -0.99 -26.24 1.25
C ILE A 160 -1.31 -24.74 1.31
N SER A 161 -2.44 -24.36 1.92
CA SER A 161 -2.90 -22.97 1.95
C SER A 161 -2.06 -22.10 2.87
N VAL A 162 -1.72 -22.59 4.07
CA VAL A 162 -0.88 -21.85 5.02
C VAL A 162 0.55 -21.72 4.48
N VAL A 163 1.14 -22.78 3.92
CA VAL A 163 2.49 -22.72 3.31
C VAL A 163 2.52 -21.71 2.17
N CYS A 164 1.57 -21.76 1.23
CA CYS A 164 1.56 -20.83 0.10
C CYS A 164 1.40 -19.38 0.55
N SER A 165 0.62 -19.13 1.61
CA SER A 165 0.39 -17.79 2.17
C SER A 165 1.63 -17.24 2.89
N MET A 166 2.45 -18.11 3.47
CA MET A 166 3.70 -17.75 4.15
C MET A 166 4.94 -17.83 3.25
N LEU A 167 4.82 -18.34 2.02
CA LEU A 167 5.96 -18.62 1.14
C LEU A 167 6.84 -17.38 0.94
N TRP A 168 6.21 -16.25 0.61
CA TRP A 168 6.93 -14.99 0.36
C TRP A 168 7.51 -14.38 1.65
N LEU A 169 6.90 -14.60 2.81
CA LEU A 169 7.50 -14.22 4.10
C LEU A 169 8.83 -14.98 4.31
N TYR A 170 8.82 -16.31 4.12
CA TYR A 170 10.01 -17.14 4.28
C TYR A 170 11.10 -16.87 3.22
N LYS A 171 10.73 -16.49 1.99
CA LYS A 171 11.69 -16.13 0.94
C LYS A 171 12.32 -14.76 1.14
N GLN A 172 11.56 -13.78 1.66
CA GLN A 172 11.97 -12.37 1.64
C GLN A 172 12.40 -11.78 2.98
N VAL A 173 11.67 -12.05 4.06
CA VAL A 173 11.77 -11.19 5.27
C VAL A 173 11.97 -11.95 6.58
N LEU A 174 11.57 -13.21 6.67
CA LEU A 174 11.78 -14.02 7.87
C LEU A 174 13.23 -14.52 7.92
N GLU A 175 14.18 -13.63 8.20
CA GLU A 175 15.60 -13.97 8.40
C GLU A 175 15.81 -14.85 9.66
N PRO A 176 17.00 -15.49 9.83
CA PRO A 176 17.22 -16.46 10.89
C PRO A 176 16.88 -15.94 12.29
N SER A 177 17.30 -14.73 12.65
CA SER A 177 17.04 -14.08 13.94
C SER A 177 15.54 -13.91 14.22
N PHE A 178 14.76 -13.51 13.21
CA PHE A 178 13.32 -13.30 13.35
C PHE A 178 12.57 -14.62 13.54
N ARG A 179 12.95 -15.65 12.78
CA ARG A 179 12.23 -16.94 12.80
C ARG A 179 12.71 -17.89 13.89
N GLN A 180 13.89 -17.68 14.48
CA GLN A 180 14.51 -18.59 15.45
C GLN A 180 13.57 -19.01 16.60
N PRO A 181 12.73 -18.14 17.19
CA PRO A 181 11.84 -18.53 18.29
C PRO A 181 10.74 -19.53 17.89
N TYR A 182 10.45 -19.67 16.60
CA TYR A 182 9.32 -20.42 16.07
C TYR A 182 9.75 -21.76 15.45
N THR A 183 10.43 -22.59 16.24
CA THR A 183 11.08 -23.84 15.81
C THR A 183 10.12 -24.83 15.14
N ASN A 184 8.91 -25.02 15.68
CA ASN A 184 7.95 -26.00 15.19
C ASN A 184 7.34 -25.62 13.85
N VAL A 185 6.99 -24.34 13.67
CA VAL A 185 6.47 -23.84 12.38
C VAL A 185 7.58 -23.78 11.33
N ASN A 186 8.83 -23.46 11.70
CA ASN A 186 9.96 -23.56 10.79
C ASN A 186 10.17 -25.00 10.31
N ARG A 187 10.16 -25.96 11.25
CA ARG A 187 10.26 -27.39 10.94
C ARG A 187 9.15 -27.82 9.99
N TRP A 188 7.90 -27.52 10.33
CA TRP A 188 6.74 -27.86 9.50
C TRP A 188 6.81 -27.23 8.10
N PHE A 189 7.16 -25.95 7.99
CA PHE A 189 7.27 -25.26 6.71
C PHE A 189 8.32 -25.93 5.83
N VAL A 190 9.51 -26.18 6.37
CA VAL A 190 10.60 -26.89 5.67
C VAL A 190 10.19 -28.31 5.28
N THR A 191 9.50 -29.04 6.17
CA THR A 191 8.96 -30.37 5.87
C THR A 191 7.99 -30.32 4.68
N CYS A 192 7.07 -29.35 4.65
CA CYS A 192 6.07 -29.23 3.58
C CYS A 192 6.70 -28.85 2.24
N VAL A 193 7.51 -27.78 2.18
CA VAL A 193 8.10 -27.33 0.91
C VAL A 193 9.08 -28.35 0.32
N ASN A 194 9.57 -29.30 1.11
CA ASN A 194 10.41 -30.39 0.66
C ASN A 194 9.67 -31.67 0.25
N GLN A 195 8.35 -31.74 0.42
CA GLN A 195 7.55 -32.84 -0.13
C GLN A 195 7.66 -32.85 -1.67
N PRO A 196 7.70 -34.04 -2.33
CA PRO A 196 7.82 -34.12 -3.78
C PRO A 196 6.76 -33.30 -4.53
N GLN A 197 5.52 -33.31 -4.06
CA GLN A 197 4.39 -32.60 -4.65
C GLN A 197 4.53 -31.07 -4.52
N PHE A 198 5.09 -30.58 -3.41
CA PHE A 198 5.40 -29.16 -3.26
C PHE A 198 6.58 -28.77 -4.14
N LYS A 199 7.68 -29.55 -4.12
CA LYS A 199 8.87 -29.31 -4.95
C LYS A 199 8.56 -29.29 -6.44
N ALA A 200 7.66 -30.14 -6.91
CA ALA A 200 7.24 -30.18 -8.31
C ALA A 200 6.63 -28.84 -8.80
N VAL A 201 6.09 -28.03 -7.89
CA VAL A 201 5.44 -26.75 -8.20
C VAL A 201 6.30 -25.55 -7.78
N LEU A 202 6.86 -25.58 -6.57
CA LEU A 202 7.60 -24.48 -5.98
C LEU A 202 9.09 -24.47 -6.38
N GLY A 203 9.60 -25.58 -6.90
CA GLY A 203 11.03 -25.81 -7.09
C GLY A 203 11.78 -25.83 -5.76
N GLU A 204 13.03 -25.41 -5.79
CA GLU A 204 13.84 -25.22 -4.59
C GLU A 204 13.49 -23.90 -3.89
N VAL A 205 13.05 -24.00 -2.63
CA VAL A 205 12.70 -22.82 -1.82
C VAL A 205 13.90 -22.41 -0.97
N LYS A 206 14.63 -21.38 -1.42
CA LYS A 206 15.67 -20.73 -0.60
C LYS A 206 15.02 -19.86 0.47
N LEU A 207 15.31 -20.14 1.75
CA LEU A 207 14.87 -19.32 2.87
C LEU A 207 15.69 -18.02 2.96
N CYS A 208 15.05 -16.96 3.45
CA CYS A 208 15.64 -15.65 3.68
C CYS A 208 16.87 -15.74 4.59
N GLU A 209 18.03 -15.29 4.12
CA GLU A 209 19.26 -15.19 4.92
C GLU A 209 19.35 -13.84 5.64
N LYS A 210 18.90 -12.78 4.97
CA LYS A 210 18.86 -11.40 5.49
C LYS A 210 17.56 -10.74 5.06
N MET A 211 16.87 -10.08 5.99
CA MET A 211 15.57 -9.46 5.74
C MET A 211 15.65 -8.46 4.58
N ALA A 212 14.85 -8.71 3.54
CA ALA A 212 14.75 -7.81 2.40
C ALA A 212 14.16 -6.45 2.82
N GLN A 213 14.69 -5.40 2.21
CA GLN A 213 14.24 -4.02 2.41
C GLN A 213 13.49 -3.52 1.16
N PHE A 214 12.79 -2.40 1.30
CA PHE A 214 12.15 -1.73 0.18
C PHE A 214 13.19 -1.31 -0.86
N ASP A 215 12.89 -1.58 -2.13
CA ASP A 215 13.73 -1.24 -3.27
C ASP A 215 12.99 -0.26 -4.17
N ALA A 216 13.39 1.02 -4.11
CA ALA A 216 12.79 2.09 -4.88
C ALA A 216 12.91 1.89 -6.40
N LYS A 217 13.98 1.23 -6.87
CA LYS A 217 14.20 0.96 -8.30
C LYS A 217 13.23 -0.09 -8.79
N LYS A 218 13.08 -1.21 -8.06
CA LYS A 218 12.07 -2.23 -8.38
C LYS A 218 10.65 -1.66 -8.35
N PHE A 219 10.37 -0.78 -7.39
CA PHE A 219 9.07 -0.11 -7.32
C PHE A 219 8.80 0.74 -8.57
N ALA A 220 9.77 1.52 -9.04
CA ALA A 220 9.64 2.32 -10.25
C ALA A 220 9.47 1.47 -11.52
N GLU A 221 10.17 0.34 -11.64
CA GLU A 221 10.08 -0.58 -12.77
C GLU A 221 8.74 -1.32 -12.85
N MET A 222 8.13 -1.61 -11.70
CA MET A 222 6.85 -2.32 -11.61
C MET A 222 5.63 -1.43 -11.86
N GLN A 223 5.79 -0.11 -11.93
CA GLN A 223 4.71 0.81 -12.30
C GLN A 223 4.46 0.76 -13.83
N PRO A 224 3.19 0.77 -14.27
CA PRO A 224 2.89 0.80 -15.70
C PRO A 224 3.51 2.04 -16.34
N LYS A 225 4.41 1.83 -17.32
CA LYS A 225 4.88 2.91 -18.20
C LYS A 225 3.65 3.54 -18.84
N LYS A 226 3.36 4.81 -18.53
CA LYS A 226 2.35 5.58 -19.25
C LYS A 226 2.73 5.53 -20.74
N GLU A 227 1.93 4.85 -21.54
CA GLU A 227 2.00 4.97 -22.99
C GLU A 227 1.81 6.44 -23.33
N ALA A 228 2.82 7.05 -23.94
CA ALA A 228 2.72 8.41 -24.43
C ALA A 228 1.61 8.46 -25.50
N PRO A 229 0.67 9.41 -25.43
CA PRO A 229 -0.33 9.55 -26.47
C PRO A 229 0.36 9.80 -27.83
N PRO A 230 -0.19 9.25 -28.94
CA PRO A 230 0.43 9.35 -30.25
C PRO A 230 0.60 10.83 -30.62
N LYS A 231 1.83 11.20 -31.02
CA LYS A 231 2.14 12.53 -31.54
C LYS A 231 1.21 12.82 -32.72
N LYS A 232 0.27 13.75 -32.52
CA LYS A 232 -0.41 14.41 -33.64
C LYS A 232 0.65 15.12 -34.48
N GLU A 233 0.75 14.71 -35.74
CA GLU A 233 1.44 15.44 -36.79
C GLU A 233 0.94 16.90 -36.81
N LYS A 234 1.84 17.85 -36.59
CA LYS A 234 1.60 19.25 -36.95
C LYS A 234 2.24 19.47 -38.32
N ALA A 235 1.36 19.64 -39.30
CA ALA A 235 1.69 20.17 -40.61
C ALA A 235 2.27 21.60 -40.52
N GLY A 236 3.35 21.81 -41.27
CA GLY A 236 3.63 23.02 -42.04
C GLY A 236 3.80 24.36 -41.33
N LYS A 237 5.05 24.83 -41.25
CA LYS A 237 5.48 26.09 -41.91
C LYS A 237 7.01 26.23 -41.89
N GLU A 238 7.59 26.12 -43.09
CA GLU A 238 8.86 26.74 -43.52
C GLU A 238 8.80 28.28 -43.25
N SER A 239 9.86 29.07 -43.09
CA SER A 239 11.28 29.00 -43.45
C SER A 239 12.04 30.19 -42.81
N ALA A 240 13.37 30.11 -42.85
CA ALA A 240 14.37 31.20 -42.91
C ALA A 240 15.18 31.60 -41.65
N LYS A 241 16.27 30.83 -41.44
CA LYS A 241 17.71 31.19 -41.27
C LYS A 241 18.21 32.19 -40.19
N PRO A 242 19.51 32.04 -39.78
CA PRO A 242 19.98 32.27 -38.41
C PRO A 242 20.99 33.43 -38.28
N GLN A 243 21.11 34.01 -37.08
CA GLN A 243 22.26 34.85 -36.73
C GLN A 243 22.64 34.83 -35.24
N GLU A 244 23.90 34.43 -35.05
CA GLU A 244 24.91 34.96 -34.13
C GLU A 244 24.85 34.81 -32.60
N LYS A 245 25.89 34.06 -32.16
CA LYS A 245 26.60 34.09 -30.87
C LYS A 245 26.81 35.50 -30.30
N LYS A 246 26.65 35.63 -28.98
CA LYS A 246 27.54 36.48 -28.16
C LYS A 246 27.76 35.84 -26.79
N GLU A 247 29.00 35.39 -26.58
CA GLU A 247 29.59 35.12 -25.28
C GLU A 247 29.62 36.37 -24.39
N LYS A 248 29.49 36.18 -23.09
CA LYS A 248 30.23 36.96 -22.08
C LYS A 248 30.51 36.08 -20.86
N GLU A 249 31.77 35.68 -20.75
CA GLU A 249 32.42 35.15 -19.55
C GLU A 249 32.68 36.23 -18.48
N LYS A 250 32.96 35.73 -17.27
CA LYS A 250 33.77 36.23 -16.13
C LYS A 250 32.93 36.31 -14.84
N LYS A 251 33.34 35.74 -13.70
CA LYS A 251 34.66 35.28 -13.23
C LYS A 251 34.50 34.36 -12.00
N LYS A 252 35.43 33.41 -11.86
CA LYS A 252 35.73 32.60 -10.66
C LYS A 252 36.19 33.46 -9.48
N GLU A 253 35.91 33.00 -8.26
CA GLU A 253 36.86 33.06 -7.14
C GLU A 253 36.89 31.71 -6.42
N GLU A 254 38.10 31.17 -6.27
CA GLU A 254 38.45 29.90 -5.62
C GLU A 254 38.87 30.15 -4.17
N LYS A 255 38.42 29.30 -3.25
CA LYS A 255 39.17 28.91 -2.04
C LYS A 255 38.82 27.46 -1.66
N LYS A 256 39.85 26.64 -1.44
CA LYS A 256 39.89 25.24 -0.93
C LYS A 256 40.97 25.20 0.19
N PRO A 257 41.11 24.14 1.03
CA PRO A 257 40.27 22.93 1.23
C PRO A 257 40.04 22.43 2.70
N ALA A 258 39.04 21.52 2.84
CA ALA A 258 38.91 20.33 3.73
C ALA A 258 38.75 20.47 5.26
N PRO A 259 38.07 19.53 5.99
CA PRO A 259 37.85 18.10 5.67
C PRO A 259 36.38 17.58 5.68
N GLU A 260 36.26 16.37 5.11
CA GLU A 260 35.08 15.53 4.90
C GLU A 260 34.49 14.95 6.20
N GLU A 261 33.17 15.00 6.34
CA GLU A 261 32.36 14.03 7.08
C GLU A 261 31.18 13.62 6.18
N ASP A 262 30.91 12.31 6.15
CA ASP A 262 30.12 11.56 5.19
C ASP A 262 28.70 12.12 4.89
N MET A 263 28.47 12.49 3.62
CA MET A 263 27.12 12.65 3.07
C MET A 263 26.62 11.31 2.55
N ASP A 264 25.49 10.87 3.10
CA ASP A 264 24.73 9.67 2.73
C ASP A 264 24.31 9.69 1.24
N ASP A 265 24.54 8.57 0.54
CA ASP A 265 24.16 8.30 -0.86
C ASP A 265 22.64 8.47 -1.13
N CYS A 266 21.84 8.62 -0.07
CA CYS A 266 20.40 8.94 -0.14
C CYS A 266 20.12 10.32 -0.77
N ASP A 267 20.97 11.33 -0.50
CA ASP A 267 20.72 12.71 -0.97
C ASP A 267 21.14 12.93 -2.45
N ALA A 268 22.10 12.15 -2.96
CA ALA A 268 22.50 12.20 -4.35
C ALA A 268 21.45 11.55 -5.29
N ALA A 269 20.70 10.57 -4.80
CA ALA A 269 19.65 9.89 -5.56
C ALA A 269 18.38 10.75 -5.74
N LEU A 270 18.12 11.69 -4.82
CA LEU A 270 16.98 12.63 -4.89
C LEU A 270 17.21 13.80 -5.85
N ALA A 271 18.45 14.05 -6.27
CA ALA A 271 18.81 15.12 -7.20
C ALA A 271 18.66 14.75 -8.70
N ALA A 272 18.32 13.49 -9.01
CA ALA A 272 18.31 12.97 -10.38
C ALA A 272 16.94 12.45 -10.87
N GLU A 273 15.82 12.98 -10.36
CA GLU A 273 14.51 12.80 -11.00
C GLU A 273 14.34 13.80 -12.17
N PRO A 274 13.72 13.39 -13.30
CA PRO A 274 13.33 14.34 -14.33
C PRO A 274 12.30 15.31 -13.74
N LYS A 275 12.70 16.58 -13.60
CA LYS A 275 11.90 17.67 -13.01
C LYS A 275 10.45 17.66 -13.52
N SER A 276 9.56 17.05 -12.74
CA SER A 276 8.18 17.50 -12.64
C SER A 276 8.25 18.96 -12.22
N LYS A 277 7.69 19.88 -13.01
CA LYS A 277 7.59 21.29 -12.60
C LYS A 277 6.85 21.32 -11.27
N ASP A 278 7.55 21.66 -10.18
CA ASP A 278 6.92 21.86 -8.88
C ASP A 278 5.84 22.93 -9.03
N PRO A 279 4.55 22.61 -8.79
CA PRO A 279 3.45 23.57 -8.95
C PRO A 279 3.63 24.81 -8.07
N PHE A 280 4.42 24.74 -7.00
CA PHE A 280 4.72 25.84 -6.10
C PHE A 280 6.03 26.59 -6.44
N ALA A 281 6.74 26.20 -7.51
CA ALA A 281 8.03 26.80 -7.88
C ALA A 281 8.00 28.29 -8.22
N HIS A 282 6.80 28.83 -8.49
CA HIS A 282 6.59 30.25 -8.75
C HIS A 282 6.47 31.09 -7.47
N LEU A 283 6.37 30.46 -6.29
CA LEU A 283 6.22 31.15 -5.00
C LEU A 283 7.57 31.46 -4.34
N PRO A 284 7.72 32.64 -3.70
CA PRO A 284 8.96 33.04 -3.05
C PRO A 284 9.28 32.13 -1.85
N LYS A 285 10.55 31.77 -1.64
CA LYS A 285 10.97 30.83 -0.58
C LYS A 285 10.48 31.31 0.80
N SER A 286 9.71 30.45 1.49
CA SER A 286 9.15 30.74 2.82
C SER A 286 10.18 30.42 3.92
N PRO A 287 10.28 31.24 4.99
CA PRO A 287 11.04 30.90 6.20
C PRO A 287 10.42 29.75 7.01
N PHE A 288 9.12 29.46 6.86
CA PHE A 288 8.46 28.33 7.51
C PHE A 288 8.88 26.98 6.90
N VAL A 289 9.54 26.15 7.70
CA VAL A 289 9.95 24.79 7.32
C VAL A 289 8.90 23.77 7.76
N MET A 290 8.03 23.39 6.82
CA MET A 290 6.90 22.47 7.07
C MET A 290 7.34 21.12 7.65
N ASP A 291 8.45 20.55 7.18
CA ASP A 291 8.95 19.25 7.65
C ASP A 291 9.43 19.29 9.11
N GLU A 292 10.01 20.43 9.54
CA GLU A 292 10.41 20.62 10.94
C GLU A 292 9.18 20.68 11.84
N PHE A 293 8.15 21.45 11.44
CA PHE A 293 6.90 21.51 12.18
C PHE A 293 6.25 20.13 12.30
N LYS A 294 6.17 19.37 11.21
CA LYS A 294 5.62 18.00 11.22
C LYS A 294 6.39 17.07 12.14
N ARG A 295 7.71 17.19 12.18
CA ARG A 295 8.57 16.41 13.08
C ARG A 295 8.26 16.75 14.54
N LYS A 296 8.20 18.04 14.89
CA LYS A 296 7.86 18.50 16.25
C LYS A 296 6.45 18.07 16.65
N TYR A 297 5.46 18.25 15.77
CA TYR A 297 4.09 17.79 15.99
C TYR A 297 3.98 16.28 16.23
N SER A 298 4.87 15.48 15.64
CA SER A 298 4.82 14.00 15.78
C SER A 298 5.52 13.49 17.04
N ASN A 299 6.52 14.22 17.53
CA ASN A 299 7.45 13.73 18.54
C ASN A 299 7.29 14.41 19.90
N GLU A 300 6.59 15.54 19.95
CA GLU A 300 6.48 16.39 21.14
C GLU A 300 5.02 16.71 21.48
N ASP A 301 4.79 17.30 22.65
CA ASP A 301 3.46 17.66 23.13
C ASP A 301 2.80 18.73 22.24
N THR A 302 1.62 18.42 21.71
CA THR A 302 0.93 19.28 20.75
C THR A 302 0.58 20.64 21.33
N LEU A 303 0.07 20.69 22.57
CA LEU A 303 -0.45 21.91 23.18
C LEU A 303 0.67 22.80 23.74
N LYS A 304 1.70 22.19 24.33
CA LYS A 304 2.79 22.89 25.01
C LYS A 304 3.96 23.23 24.09
N VAL A 305 4.16 22.48 23.01
CA VAL A 305 5.36 22.64 22.16
C VAL A 305 5.02 22.82 20.69
N ALA A 306 4.26 21.90 20.07
CA ALA A 306 4.05 21.96 18.63
C ALA A 306 3.20 23.15 18.16
N LEU A 307 2.14 23.50 18.89
CA LEU A 307 1.27 24.65 18.58
C LEU A 307 1.97 26.00 18.82
N PRO A 308 2.67 26.25 19.95
CA PRO A 308 3.47 27.46 20.09
C PRO A 308 4.53 27.59 18.98
N HIS A 309 5.23 26.50 18.67
CA HIS A 309 6.22 26.47 17.60
C HIS A 309 5.60 26.76 16.22
N PHE A 310 4.41 26.21 15.93
CA PHE A 310 3.67 26.50 14.72
C PHE A 310 3.46 28.00 14.56
N TRP A 311 2.84 28.66 15.54
CA TRP A 311 2.52 30.08 15.45
C TRP A 311 3.74 31.01 15.46
N GLU A 312 4.82 30.62 16.15
CA GLU A 312 6.08 31.37 16.15
C GLU A 312 6.77 31.37 14.78
N HIS A 313 6.71 30.24 14.07
CA HIS A 313 7.41 30.06 12.78
C HIS A 313 6.50 30.21 11.56
N PHE A 314 5.18 30.30 11.76
CA PHE A 314 4.20 30.33 10.68
C PHE A 314 4.40 31.54 9.77
N ASP A 315 4.73 31.27 8.51
CA ASP A 315 4.85 32.30 7.49
C ASP A 315 3.48 32.65 6.91
N ARG A 316 2.97 33.82 7.30
CA ARG A 316 1.67 34.35 6.87
C ARG A 316 1.61 34.66 5.38
N GLU A 317 2.72 35.01 4.75
CA GLU A 317 2.78 35.32 3.32
C GLU A 317 2.94 34.05 2.50
N GLY A 318 3.70 33.09 3.02
CA GLY A 318 3.99 31.83 2.35
C GLY A 318 2.97 30.73 2.54
N TYR A 319 2.15 30.73 3.58
CA TYR A 319 1.19 29.66 3.85
C TYR A 319 -0.21 30.22 4.17
N SER A 320 -1.22 29.41 3.90
CA SER A 320 -2.62 29.71 4.22
C SER A 320 -3.27 28.57 4.97
N ILE A 321 -4.23 28.93 5.83
CA ILE A 321 -5.01 28.00 6.66
C ILE A 321 -6.43 27.94 6.09
N TRP A 322 -6.95 26.73 5.92
CA TRP A 322 -8.24 26.46 5.32
C TRP A 322 -9.04 25.52 6.20
N PHE A 323 -10.30 25.87 6.41
CA PHE A 323 -11.30 24.98 6.98
C PHE A 323 -11.98 24.20 5.86
N SER A 324 -12.15 22.90 6.06
CA SER A 324 -12.93 22.04 5.17
C SER A 324 -14.07 21.34 5.89
N GLN A 325 -15.21 21.20 5.22
CA GLN A 325 -16.37 20.45 5.73
C GLN A 325 -16.98 19.61 4.61
N TYR A 326 -17.28 18.34 4.89
CA TYR A 326 -17.85 17.42 3.90
C TYR A 326 -19.32 17.78 3.60
N LYS A 327 -19.67 17.85 2.31
CA LYS A 327 -20.97 18.33 1.83
C LYS A 327 -22.13 17.36 2.00
N PHE A 328 -21.84 16.05 2.07
CA PHE A 328 -22.85 14.99 2.02
C PHE A 328 -22.90 14.15 3.30
N PRO A 329 -23.22 14.73 4.48
CA PRO A 329 -23.23 14.00 5.75
C PRO A 329 -24.21 12.81 5.77
N GLU A 330 -25.28 12.85 4.98
CA GLU A 330 -26.23 11.75 4.78
C GLU A 330 -25.61 10.46 4.21
N GLU A 331 -24.50 10.56 3.47
CA GLU A 331 -23.78 9.39 2.95
C GLU A 331 -22.92 8.70 4.03
N LEU A 332 -22.70 9.38 5.16
CA LEU A 332 -21.82 8.95 6.26
C LEU A 332 -22.56 8.02 7.24
N THR A 333 -22.93 6.84 6.75
CA THR A 333 -23.72 5.84 7.49
C THR A 333 -22.97 5.15 8.63
N LEU A 334 -21.74 4.70 8.40
CA LEU A 334 -20.94 3.97 9.39
C LEU A 334 -19.62 4.69 9.62
N THR A 335 -19.30 5.01 10.87
CA THR A 335 -18.14 5.82 11.24
C THR A 335 -16.83 5.25 10.70
N PHE A 336 -16.66 3.93 10.68
CA PHE A 336 -15.47 3.30 10.09
C PHE A 336 -15.37 3.50 8.57
N LYS A 337 -16.50 3.51 7.84
CA LYS A 337 -16.51 3.78 6.39
C LYS A 337 -16.18 5.25 6.13
N SER A 338 -16.76 6.16 6.90
CA SER A 338 -16.44 7.59 6.87
C SER A 338 -14.95 7.82 7.14
N CYS A 339 -14.37 7.06 8.06
CA CYS A 339 -12.94 7.11 8.34
C CYS A 339 -12.08 6.59 7.17
N ASN A 340 -12.53 5.56 6.47
CA ASN A 340 -11.85 5.06 5.27
C ASN A 340 -11.86 6.08 4.12
N LEU A 341 -12.92 6.89 4.02
CA LEU A 341 -13.01 7.97 3.05
C LEU A 341 -11.91 9.02 3.26
N ILE A 342 -11.69 9.44 4.52
CA ILE A 342 -10.60 10.36 4.90
C ILE A 342 -9.23 9.77 4.52
N THR A 343 -8.99 8.48 4.86
CA THR A 343 -7.72 7.82 4.52
C THR A 343 -7.52 7.68 3.02
N GLY A 344 -8.58 7.39 2.27
CA GLY A 344 -8.53 7.32 0.82
C GLY A 344 -8.09 8.64 0.21
N MET A 345 -8.67 9.76 0.67
CA MET A 345 -8.30 11.11 0.20
C MET A 345 -6.81 11.39 0.49
N PHE A 346 -6.33 11.09 1.70
CA PHE A 346 -4.93 11.31 2.07
C PHE A 346 -3.95 10.49 1.22
N GLN A 347 -4.29 9.24 0.87
CA GLN A 347 -3.46 8.40 0.02
C GLN A 347 -3.36 8.96 -1.41
N ARG A 348 -4.44 9.55 -1.93
CA ARG A 348 -4.46 10.16 -3.26
C ARG A 348 -3.70 11.49 -3.32
N LEU A 349 -3.64 12.21 -2.21
CA LEU A 349 -2.93 13.49 -2.08
C LEU A 349 -1.44 13.37 -1.72
N ASP A 350 -0.83 12.19 -1.80
CA ASP A 350 0.53 11.97 -1.29
C ASP A 350 1.60 12.92 -1.88
N LYS A 351 1.44 13.35 -3.14
CA LYS A 351 2.33 14.33 -3.77
C LYS A 351 2.22 15.74 -3.17
N LEU A 352 1.08 16.09 -2.58
CA LEU A 352 0.85 17.37 -1.90
C LEU A 352 1.45 17.37 -0.48
N ARG A 353 1.75 16.19 0.06
CA ARG A 353 2.22 15.99 1.44
C ARG A 353 3.41 16.89 1.77
N LYS A 354 4.42 17.03 0.91
CA LYS A 354 5.61 17.87 1.17
C LYS A 354 5.28 19.33 1.52
N ASN A 355 4.23 19.88 0.91
CA ASN A 355 3.88 21.31 0.99
C ASN A 355 2.58 21.58 1.76
N ALA A 356 2.07 20.58 2.49
CA ALA A 356 0.82 20.69 3.20
C ALA A 356 0.81 19.90 4.50
N PHE A 357 -0.03 20.34 5.43
CA PHE A 357 -0.35 19.65 6.67
C PHE A 357 -1.86 19.75 6.91
N ALA A 358 -2.50 18.72 7.42
CA ALA A 358 -3.90 18.83 7.83
C ALA A 358 -4.25 17.95 9.00
N SER A 359 -5.25 18.37 9.75
CA SER A 359 -5.95 17.56 10.74
C SER A 359 -7.42 17.48 10.35
N VAL A 360 -7.90 16.28 10.04
CA VAL A 360 -9.28 16.01 9.64
C VAL A 360 -9.91 15.11 10.69
N ILE A 361 -11.06 15.52 11.22
CA ILE A 361 -11.79 14.85 12.28
C ILE A 361 -13.15 14.38 11.76
N LEU A 362 -13.50 13.16 12.13
CA LEU A 362 -14.84 12.63 12.11
C LEU A 362 -15.52 12.92 13.46
N PHE A 363 -16.69 13.54 13.40
CA PHE A 363 -17.54 13.86 14.55
C PHE A 363 -18.84 13.04 14.50
N GLY A 364 -19.44 12.80 15.66
CA GLY A 364 -20.75 12.14 15.80
C GLY A 364 -20.67 10.61 15.89
N THR A 365 -21.79 9.95 15.60
CA THR A 365 -21.95 8.49 15.73
C THR A 365 -22.49 7.90 14.42
N ASN A 366 -22.71 6.58 14.38
CA ASN A 366 -23.24 5.92 13.17
C ASN A 366 -24.58 6.54 12.76
N ASN A 367 -24.74 6.79 11.46
CA ASN A 367 -25.88 7.46 10.81
C ASN A 367 -26.09 8.93 11.20
N ASP A 368 -25.22 9.50 12.03
CA ASP A 368 -25.26 10.90 12.42
C ASP A 368 -23.83 11.47 12.55
N SER A 369 -23.03 11.33 11.48
CA SER A 369 -21.62 11.75 11.48
C SER A 369 -21.32 12.88 10.50
N VAL A 370 -20.28 13.67 10.80
CA VAL A 370 -19.81 14.80 9.99
C VAL A 370 -18.29 14.75 9.91
N ILE A 371 -17.73 15.03 8.73
CA ILE A 371 -16.28 15.17 8.54
C ILE A 371 -15.96 16.65 8.37
N SER A 372 -14.97 17.14 9.11
CA SER A 372 -14.39 18.46 8.88
C SER A 372 -12.90 18.46 9.20
N GLY A 373 -12.16 19.45 8.72
CA GLY A 373 -10.72 19.52 8.92
C GLY A 373 -10.12 20.91 8.81
N ILE A 374 -8.92 21.04 9.35
CA ILE A 374 -8.06 22.21 9.18
C ILE A 374 -6.86 21.80 8.34
N TRP A 375 -6.67 22.52 7.24
CA TRP A 375 -5.60 22.32 6.26
C TRP A 375 -4.69 23.54 6.22
N VAL A 376 -3.39 23.29 6.12
CA VAL A 376 -2.35 24.29 5.94
C VAL A 376 -1.69 23.99 4.60
N PHE A 377 -1.78 24.93 3.67
CA PHE A 377 -1.22 24.80 2.32
C PHE A 377 -0.17 25.85 2.07
N ARG A 378 0.84 25.47 1.27
CA ARG A 378 1.77 26.43 0.69
C ARG A 378 1.05 27.34 -0.30
N GLY A 379 1.27 28.64 -0.17
CA GLY A 379 0.64 29.68 -0.98
C GLY A 379 -0.64 30.22 -0.35
N GLN A 380 -1.23 31.22 -1.02
CA GLN A 380 -2.43 31.91 -0.55
C GLN A 380 -3.73 31.40 -1.18
N GLU A 381 -3.63 30.55 -2.19
CA GLU A 381 -4.75 29.95 -2.90
C GLU A 381 -4.95 28.50 -2.45
N LEU A 382 -6.13 27.95 -2.75
CA LEU A 382 -6.42 26.56 -2.48
C LEU A 382 -5.46 25.68 -3.31
N ALA A 383 -4.85 24.66 -2.71
CA ALA A 383 -3.82 23.89 -3.38
C ALA A 383 -4.37 22.98 -4.51
N PHE A 384 -5.59 22.46 -4.38
CA PHE A 384 -6.11 21.43 -5.29
C PHE A 384 -6.20 21.83 -6.77
N PRO A 385 -6.66 23.05 -7.14
CA PRO A 385 -6.69 23.48 -8.53
C PRO A 385 -5.31 23.59 -9.20
N LEU A 386 -4.23 23.68 -8.43
CA LEU A 386 -2.86 23.87 -8.95
C LEU A 386 -2.29 22.64 -9.66
N SER A 387 -2.88 21.45 -9.45
CA SER A 387 -2.47 20.22 -10.12
C SER A 387 -3.67 19.32 -10.39
N PRO A 388 -3.82 18.80 -11.63
CA PRO A 388 -4.85 17.80 -11.93
C PRO A 388 -4.77 16.55 -11.04
N ASP A 389 -3.56 16.21 -10.55
CA ASP A 389 -3.35 15.07 -9.64
C ASP A 389 -3.92 15.30 -8.23
N TRP A 390 -4.24 16.55 -7.86
CA TRP A 390 -4.75 16.92 -6.53
C TRP A 390 -6.25 17.21 -6.51
N GLN A 391 -6.90 17.29 -7.68
CA GLN A 391 -8.33 17.60 -7.82
C GLN A 391 -9.27 16.44 -7.42
N ILE A 392 -8.80 15.52 -6.58
CA ILE A 392 -9.55 14.32 -6.23
C ILE A 392 -10.29 14.54 -4.91
N ASP A 393 -11.61 14.31 -4.92
CA ASP A 393 -12.55 14.41 -3.79
C ASP A 393 -12.71 15.81 -3.15
N TYR A 394 -11.85 16.79 -3.47
CA TYR A 394 -11.90 18.11 -2.85
C TYR A 394 -13.23 18.84 -3.15
N GLU A 395 -13.89 18.56 -4.28
CA GLU A 395 -15.20 19.14 -4.63
C GLU A 395 -16.32 18.69 -3.69
N SER A 396 -16.18 17.52 -3.05
CA SER A 396 -17.11 17.01 -2.04
C SER A 396 -16.97 17.71 -0.69
N TYR A 397 -16.07 18.69 -0.58
CA TYR A 397 -15.88 19.52 0.60
C TYR A 397 -16.15 20.99 0.27
N ASP A 398 -16.72 21.70 1.23
CA ASP A 398 -16.69 23.16 1.26
C ASP A 398 -15.38 23.62 1.86
N TRP A 399 -14.80 24.67 1.27
CA TRP A 399 -13.50 25.22 1.67
C TRP A 399 -13.65 26.68 2.04
N ARG A 400 -13.22 27.04 3.25
CA ARG A 400 -13.19 28.43 3.72
C ARG A 400 -11.77 28.77 4.16
N LYS A 401 -11.18 29.78 3.53
CA LYS A 401 -9.90 30.34 3.98
C LYS A 401 -10.12 31.01 5.33
N LEU A 402 -9.28 30.69 6.31
CA LEU A 402 -9.30 31.29 7.63
C LEU A 402 -8.28 32.42 7.70
N ASP A 403 -8.60 33.46 8.46
CA ASP A 403 -7.68 34.53 8.80
C ASP A 403 -6.80 34.09 9.99
N PRO A 404 -5.48 33.93 9.83
CA PRO A 404 -4.58 33.49 10.90
C PRO A 404 -4.58 34.37 12.15
N ASP A 405 -4.94 35.66 12.03
CA ASP A 405 -4.93 36.58 13.18
C ASP A 405 -6.25 36.53 13.96
N SER A 406 -7.31 35.96 13.38
CA SER A 406 -8.61 35.80 14.02
C SER A 406 -8.56 34.81 15.19
N GLU A 407 -9.27 35.14 16.28
CA GLU A 407 -9.41 34.23 17.42
C GLU A 407 -10.14 32.93 17.03
N GLU A 408 -11.06 33.01 16.06
CA GLU A 408 -11.71 31.83 15.46
C GLU A 408 -10.67 30.85 14.88
N CYS A 409 -9.75 31.34 14.05
CA CYS A 409 -8.72 30.49 13.46
C CYS A 409 -7.79 29.89 14.50
N LYS A 410 -7.35 30.67 15.50
CA LYS A 410 -6.48 30.18 16.58
C LYS A 410 -7.17 29.09 17.40
N THR A 411 -8.44 29.28 17.73
CA THR A 411 -9.24 28.27 18.43
C THR A 411 -9.39 27.01 17.57
N MET A 412 -9.80 27.12 16.31
CA MET A 412 -9.99 25.96 15.44
C MET A 412 -8.67 25.20 15.20
N VAL A 413 -7.56 25.89 14.95
CA VAL A 413 -6.25 25.24 14.79
C VAL A 413 -5.87 24.48 16.06
N LYS A 414 -6.03 25.11 17.23
CA LYS A 414 -5.75 24.46 18.52
C LYS A 414 -6.60 23.20 18.72
N GLU A 415 -7.91 23.31 18.55
CA GLU A 415 -8.84 22.19 18.76
C GLU A 415 -8.59 21.04 17.77
N TYR A 416 -8.38 21.34 16.50
CA TYR A 416 -8.14 20.31 15.48
C TYR A 416 -6.75 19.71 15.58
N PHE A 417 -5.72 20.46 15.98
CA PHE A 417 -4.38 19.90 16.09
C PHE A 417 -4.24 19.06 17.34
N ALA A 418 -4.88 19.46 18.45
CA ALA A 418 -4.86 18.69 19.70
C ALA A 418 -5.90 17.56 19.76
N TRP A 419 -6.92 17.58 18.88
CA TRP A 419 -8.11 16.72 18.98
C TRP A 419 -8.89 16.89 20.28
N GLU A 420 -8.73 18.04 20.93
CA GLU A 420 -9.33 18.38 22.22
C GLU A 420 -9.95 19.78 22.13
N GLY A 421 -11.23 19.90 22.47
CA GLY A 421 -11.97 21.15 22.34
C GLY A 421 -13.48 20.97 22.43
N ASP A 422 -14.21 22.09 22.46
CA ASP A 422 -15.68 22.08 22.46
C ASP A 422 -16.25 21.94 21.04
N PHE A 423 -15.43 22.18 20.00
CA PHE A 423 -15.80 22.09 18.58
C PHE A 423 -17.14 22.76 18.26
N LYS A 424 -17.36 23.96 18.82
CA LYS A 424 -18.65 24.66 18.85
C LYS A 424 -19.25 24.89 17.46
N HIS A 425 -18.41 24.98 16.43
CA HIS A 425 -18.80 25.15 15.03
C HIS A 425 -19.30 23.87 14.36
N VAL A 426 -19.01 22.67 14.90
CA VAL A 426 -19.53 21.39 14.38
C VAL A 426 -20.75 20.91 15.17
N GLY A 427 -20.80 21.20 16.48
CA GLY A 427 -21.93 20.84 17.33
C GLY A 427 -22.11 19.33 17.56
N LYS A 428 -21.09 18.52 17.25
CA LYS A 428 -21.08 17.06 17.43
C LYS A 428 -19.84 16.60 18.19
N ALA A 429 -19.98 15.54 18.98
CA ALA A 429 -18.88 14.99 19.77
C ALA A 429 -17.75 14.47 18.88
N PHE A 430 -16.51 14.63 19.34
CA PHE A 430 -15.34 14.03 18.70
C PHE A 430 -15.49 12.51 18.63
N ASN A 431 -15.15 11.92 17.47
CA ASN A 431 -15.10 10.46 17.31
C ASN A 431 -13.68 9.99 16.99
N GLN A 432 -13.13 10.42 15.85
CA GLN A 432 -11.80 10.00 15.41
C GLN A 432 -11.12 11.07 14.56
N GLY A 433 -9.82 11.31 14.78
CA GLY A 433 -9.01 12.23 14.00
C GLY A 433 -7.99 11.52 13.11
N LYS A 434 -7.60 12.15 11.99
CA LYS A 434 -6.50 11.75 11.13
C LYS A 434 -5.64 12.94 10.73
N ILE A 435 -4.34 12.73 10.72
CA ILE A 435 -3.36 13.74 10.32
C ILE A 435 -2.83 13.45 8.92
N PHE A 436 -2.85 14.46 8.07
CA PHE A 436 -2.15 14.51 6.79
C PHE A 436 -0.84 15.25 7.01
N LYS A 437 0.29 14.54 6.96
CA LYS A 437 1.62 15.11 7.17
C LYS A 437 2.66 14.40 6.36
#